data_AF-A0A1G7M6J2-F1
#
_entry.id   AF-A0A1G7M6J2-F1
#
_cell.length_a   1.000
_cell.length_b   1.000
_cell.length_c   1.000
_cell.angle_alpha   90.00
_cell.angle_beta   90.00
_cell.angle_gamma   90.00
#
_symmetry.space_group_name_H-M   'P 1'
#
loop_
_entity.id
_entity.type
_entity.pdbx_description
1 polymer ?
#
loop_
_entity_poly.entity_id
_entity_poly.type
_entity_poly.pdbx_seq_one_letter_code
_entity_poly.pdbx_strand_id
1 'polypeptide(L)'
;MELSQFETFLTTISFLTLYVLLAVFVIHFIFRKNLVVRNFIYLGFLAIGLLVSYYNTIFKNGSNWIQSILFTVVFIGLVRQQLIYKKKMNK
;
A
#
# COMPACT_ATOMS: atom_id res chain seq x y z
N MET A 1 -26.39 -7.69 -10.65
CA MET A 1 -25.28 -8.66 -10.70
C MET A 1 -25.87 -10.00 -10.35
N GLU A 2 -25.68 -11.01 -11.19
CA GLU A 2 -26.17 -12.36 -10.87
C GLU A 2 -25.42 -12.91 -9.65
N LEU A 3 -26.09 -13.73 -8.83
CA LEU A 3 -25.52 -14.29 -7.59
C LEU A 3 -24.15 -14.96 -7.84
N SER A 4 -24.03 -15.68 -8.96
CA SER A 4 -22.80 -16.35 -9.40
C SER A 4 -21.64 -15.38 -9.70
N GLN A 5 -21.95 -14.20 -10.28
CA GLN A 5 -20.95 -13.17 -10.57
C GLN A 5 -20.44 -12.55 -9.28
N PHE A 6 -21.33 -12.34 -8.29
CA PHE A 6 -20.97 -11.80 -6.99
C PHE A 6 -20.06 -12.75 -6.20
N GLU A 7 -20.37 -14.05 -6.19
CA GLU A 7 -19.52 -15.07 -5.57
C GLU A 7 -18.13 -15.14 -6.23
N THR A 8 -18.08 -15.05 -7.56
CA THR A 8 -16.82 -15.04 -8.32
C THR A 8 -15.99 -13.80 -7.99
N PHE A 9 -16.63 -12.64 -7.87
CA PHE A 9 -15.97 -11.39 -7.48
C PHE A 9 -15.37 -11.46 -6.07
N LEU A 10 -16.14 -11.95 -5.10
CA LEU A 10 -15.65 -12.14 -3.73
C LEU A 10 -14.48 -13.12 -3.69
N THR A 11 -14.60 -14.26 -4.38
CA THR A 11 -13.52 -15.26 -4.49
C THR A 11 -12.24 -14.65 -5.05
N THR A 12 -12.37 -13.83 -6.10
CA THR A 12 -11.23 -13.14 -6.72
C THR A 12 -10.57 -12.17 -5.75
N ILE A 13 -11.34 -11.37 -5.02
CA ILE A 13 -10.82 -10.45 -3.99
C ILE A 13 -10.13 -11.23 -2.88
N SER A 14 -10.69 -12.35 -2.42
CA SER A 14 -10.10 -13.18 -1.38
C SER A 14 -8.73 -13.73 -1.81
N PHE A 15 -8.61 -14.27 -3.03
CA PHE A 15 -7.32 -14.73 -3.53
C PHE A 15 -6.32 -13.60 -3.75
N LEU A 16 -6.76 -12.46 -4.27
CA LEU A 16 -5.89 -11.29 -4.43
C LEU A 16 -5.36 -10.82 -3.07
N THR A 17 -6.22 -10.77 -2.06
CA THR A 17 -5.84 -10.40 -0.68
C THR A 17 -4.84 -11.40 -0.10
N LEU A 18 -5.06 -12.70 -0.31
CA LEU A 18 -4.15 -13.75 0.11
C LEU A 18 -2.76 -13.59 -0.53
N TYR A 19 -2.69 -13.32 -1.84
CA TYR A 19 -1.42 -13.11 -2.54
C TYR A 19 -0.67 -11.88 -2.04
N VAL A 20 -1.39 -10.77 -1.79
CA VAL A 20 -0.79 -9.58 -1.18
C VAL A 20 -0.21 -9.91 0.20
N LEU A 21 -0.94 -10.66 1.02
CA LEU A 21 -0.50 -11.03 2.36
C LEU A 21 0.75 -11.92 2.34
N LEU A 22 0.80 -12.89 1.42
CA LEU A 22 1.98 -13.72 1.18
C LEU A 22 3.18 -12.87 0.75
N ALA A 23 3.01 -11.96 -0.20
CA ALA A 23 4.09 -11.08 -0.65
C ALA A 23 4.62 -10.20 0.49
N VAL A 24 3.73 -9.61 1.28
CA VAL A 24 4.09 -8.80 2.46
C VAL A 24 4.89 -9.62 3.47
N PHE A 25 4.50 -10.87 3.71
CA PHE A 25 5.19 -11.76 4.64
C PHE A 25 6.58 -12.15 4.15
N VAL A 26 6.70 -12.47 2.85
CA VAL A 26 7.99 -12.78 2.21
C VAL A 26 8.95 -11.59 2.31
N ILE A 27 8.50 -10.38 1.98
CA ILE A 27 9.28 -9.14 2.12
C ILE A 27 9.68 -8.94 3.59
N HIS A 28 8.75 -9.18 4.52
CA HIS A 28 9.03 -9.05 5.94
C HIS A 28 10.16 -9.97 6.39
N PHE A 29 10.13 -11.22 5.93
CA PHE A 29 11.10 -12.24 6.31
C PHE A 29 12.48 -12.00 5.66
N ILE A 30 12.52 -11.69 4.36
CA ILE A 30 13.76 -11.41 3.62
C ILE A 30 14.50 -10.22 4.25
N PHE A 31 13.78 -9.13 4.52
CA PHE A 31 14.36 -7.90 5.05
C PHE A 31 14.25 -7.78 6.57
N ARG A 32 14.03 -8.89 7.30
CA ARG A 32 13.84 -8.88 8.76
C ARG A 32 14.96 -8.19 9.54
N LYS A 33 16.20 -8.27 9.05
CA LYS A 33 17.39 -7.64 9.66
C LYS A 33 17.65 -6.22 9.15
N ASN A 34 17.08 -5.83 8.01
CA ASN A 34 17.29 -4.52 7.40
C ASN A 34 15.98 -3.74 7.36
N LEU A 35 15.61 -3.23 8.54
CA LEU A 35 14.34 -2.52 8.77
C LEU A 35 14.20 -1.28 7.85
N VAL A 36 15.30 -0.61 7.53
CA VAL A 36 15.31 0.54 6.62
C VAL A 36 14.86 0.12 5.22
N VAL A 37 15.49 -0.90 4.64
CA VAL A 37 15.15 -1.38 3.30
C VAL A 37 13.73 -1.94 3.26
N ARG A 38 13.34 -2.71 4.29
CA ARG A 38 11.97 -3.25 4.40
C ARG A 38 10.91 -2.14 4.35
N ASN A 39 11.10 -1.09 5.15
CA ASN A 39 10.17 0.02 5.21
C ASN A 39 10.14 0.83 3.89
N PHE A 40 11.28 0.99 3.21
CA PHE A 40 11.33 1.60 1.88
C PHE A 40 10.50 0.82 0.85
N ILE A 41 10.56 -0.51 0.88
CA ILE A 41 9.78 -1.36 0.00
C ILE A 41 8.27 -1.17 0.25
N TYR A 42 7.83 -1.19 1.52
CA TYR A 42 6.43 -0.93 1.86
C TYR A 42 5.98 0.49 1.48
N LEU A 43 6.84 1.50 1.66
CA LEU A 43 6.60 2.86 1.20
C LEU A 43 6.44 2.92 -0.32
N GLY A 44 7.25 2.18 -1.08
CA GLY A 44 7.11 2.06 -2.53
C GLY A 44 5.75 1.50 -2.95
N PHE A 45 5.29 0.42 -2.30
CA PHE A 45 3.95 -0.13 -2.56
C PHE A 45 2.84 0.87 -2.23
N LEU A 46 2.96 1.60 -1.12
CA LEU A 46 2.00 2.62 -0.75
C LEU A 46 2.00 3.79 -1.77
N ALA A 47 3.16 4.19 -2.28
CA ALA A 47 3.27 5.23 -3.31
C ALA A 47 2.56 4.83 -4.61
N ILE A 48 2.69 3.57 -5.03
CA ILE A 48 1.98 3.04 -6.20
C ILE A 48 0.46 3.07 -5.95
N GLY A 49 0.00 2.61 -4.78
CA GLY A 49 -1.42 2.68 -4.42
C GLY A 49 -1.97 4.11 -4.41
N LEU A 50 -1.16 5.06 -3.94
CA LEU A 50 -1.45 6.49 -4.00
C LEU A 50 -1.59 7.02 -5.41
N LEU A 51 -0.65 6.67 -6.29
CA LEU A 51 -0.66 7.08 -7.68
C LEU A 51 -1.90 6.56 -8.39
N VAL A 52 -2.28 5.29 -8.16
CA VAL A 52 -3.51 4.70 -8.68
C VAL A 52 -4.75 5.42 -8.12
N SER A 53 -4.76 5.73 -6.83
CA SER A 53 -5.86 6.48 -6.19
C SER A 53 -6.01 7.87 -6.82
N TYR A 54 -4.92 8.61 -7.00
CA TYR A 54 -4.94 9.91 -7.64
C TYR A 54 -5.37 9.86 -9.10
N TYR A 55 -4.85 8.89 -9.86
CA TYR A 55 -5.26 8.69 -11.25
C TYR A 55 -6.78 8.48 -11.34
N ASN A 56 -7.33 7.62 -10.47
CA ASN A 56 -8.77 7.36 -10.44
C ASN A 56 -9.57 8.62 -10.05
N THR A 57 -9.12 9.37 -9.06
CA THR A 57 -9.79 10.59 -8.59
C THR A 57 -9.77 11.71 -9.65
N ILE A 58 -8.64 11.91 -10.35
CA ILE A 58 -8.48 13.01 -11.31
C ILE A 58 -9.14 12.68 -12.66
N PHE A 59 -8.96 11.46 -13.18
CA PHE A 59 -9.31 11.14 -14.56
C PHE A 59 -10.57 10.29 -14.72
N LYS A 60 -11.08 9.65 -13.65
CA LYS A 60 -12.27 8.79 -13.74
C LYS A 60 -13.44 9.30 -12.93
N ASN A 61 -13.26 9.45 -11.61
CA ASN A 61 -14.35 9.83 -10.72
C ASN A 61 -13.81 10.57 -9.49
N GLY A 62 -14.16 11.85 -9.39
CA GLY A 62 -13.75 12.73 -8.30
C GLY A 62 -14.31 12.34 -6.92
N SER A 63 -15.29 11.42 -6.84
CA SER A 63 -15.89 10.98 -5.57
C SER A 63 -14.88 10.39 -4.57
N ASN A 64 -13.74 9.88 -5.04
CA ASN A 64 -12.73 9.22 -4.23
C ASN A 64 -11.69 10.19 -3.64
N TRP A 65 -11.93 11.50 -3.72
CA TRP A 65 -11.00 12.54 -3.26
C TRP A 65 -10.62 12.43 -1.78
N ILE A 66 -11.55 12.07 -0.91
CA ILE A 66 -11.30 11.87 0.53
C ILE A 66 -10.28 10.74 0.74
N GLN A 67 -10.44 9.62 0.03
CA GLN A 67 -9.52 8.49 0.12
C GLN A 67 -8.12 8.88 -0.37
N SER A 68 -8.02 9.63 -1.46
CA SER A 68 -6.73 10.11 -1.98
C SER A 68 -6.03 11.04 -0.97
N ILE A 69 -6.75 11.97 -0.34
CA ILE A 69 -6.17 12.85 0.69
C ILE A 69 -5.70 12.05 1.90
N LEU A 70 -6.53 11.11 2.40
CA LEU A 70 -6.17 10.27 3.54
C LEU A 70 -4.90 9.45 3.25
N PHE A 71 -4.81 8.83 2.09
CA PHE A 71 -3.60 8.10 1.71
C PHE A 71 -2.37 9.01 1.66
N THR A 72 -2.51 10.24 1.19
CA THR A 72 -1.41 11.20 1.12
C THR A 72 -0.92 11.58 2.51
N VAL A 73 -1.84 11.86 3.45
CA VAL A 73 -1.47 12.16 4.84
C VAL A 73 -0.73 10.98 5.48
N VAL A 74 -1.24 9.75 5.30
CA VAL A 74 -0.60 8.53 5.80
C VAL A 74 0.80 8.37 5.19
N PHE A 75 0.94 8.55 3.89
CA PHE A 75 2.22 8.42 3.20
C PHE A 75 3.24 9.44 3.68
N ILE A 76 2.87 10.71 3.83
CA ILE A 76 3.76 11.75 4.39
C ILE A 76 4.22 11.37 5.81
N GLY A 77 3.29 10.88 6.63
CA GLY A 77 3.60 10.43 7.99
C GLY A 77 4.63 9.29 8.01
N LEU A 78 4.45 8.28 7.17
CA LEU A 78 5.35 7.14 7.07
C LEU A 78 6.72 7.51 6.48
N VAL A 79 6.76 8.38 5.45
CA VAL A 79 8.02 8.91 4.91
C VAL A 79 8.80 9.65 5.99
N ARG A 80 8.12 10.49 6.78
CA ARG A 80 8.76 11.23 7.88
C ARG A 80 9.33 10.27 8.93
N GLN A 81 8.57 9.26 9.34
CA GLN A 81 9.05 8.24 10.29
C GLN A 81 10.29 7.51 9.74
N GLN A 82 10.27 7.16 8.46
CA GLN A 82 11.40 6.49 7.80
C GLN A 82 12.67 7.35 7.79
N LEU A 83 12.55 8.65 7.50
CA LEU A 83 13.68 9.58 7.51
C LEU A 83 14.27 9.73 8.92
N ILE A 84 13.42 9.85 9.94
CA ILE A 84 13.86 9.92 11.34
C ILE A 84 14.60 8.63 11.73
N TYR A 85 14.06 7.48 11.34
CA TYR A 85 14.67 6.18 11.62
C TYR A 85 16.03 6.03 10.94
N LYS A 86 16.15 6.39 9.65
CA LYS A 86 17.42 6.39 8.92
C LYS A 86 18.46 7.30 9.58
N LYS A 87 18.05 8.50 10.04
CA LYS A 87 18.95 9.44 10.73
C LYS A 87 19.47 8.89 12.06
N LYS A 88 18.66 8.11 12.79
CA LYS A 88 19.07 7.46 14.05
C LYS A 88 20.06 6.32 13.83
N MET A 89 19.95 5.57 12.73
CA MET A 89 20.86 4.47 12.43
C MET A 89 22.24 4.90 11.92
N ASN A 90 22.35 6.12 11.38
CA ASN A 90 23.61 6.68 10.87
C ASN A 90 24.37 7.53 11.93
N LYS A 91 23.90 7.55 13.17
CA LYS A 91 24.58 8.16 14.33
C LYS A 91 25.15 7.05 15.19
#